data_AF-A0A0K8PGQ8-F1
#
_entry.id   AF-A0A0K8PGQ8-F1
#
_cell.length_a   1.000
_cell.length_b   1.000
_cell.length_c   1.000
_cell.angle_alpha   90.00
_cell.angle_beta   90.00
_cell.angle_gamma   90.00
#
_symmetry.space_group_name_H-M   'P 1'
#
loop_
_entity.id
_entity.type
_entity.pdbx_description
1 polymer ?
#
loop_
_entity_poly.entity_id
_entity_poly.type
_entity_poly.pdbx_seq_one_letter_code
_entity_poly.pdbx_strand_id
1 'polypeptide(L)' 'MEPTIYGMELVLGMEIEDGVPDCHGEEMKDEGTDRYGDRTYTCRTCGTVIEVDDLGLVDAIREKAAS' A
#
# COMPACT_ATOMS: atom_id res chain seq x y z
N MET A 1 -6.23 -8.20 8.47
CA MET A 1 -6.91 -8.22 7.16
C MET A 1 -5.92 -7.68 6.17
N GLU A 2 -5.72 -8.38 5.07
CA GLU A 2 -4.65 -8.07 4.11
C GLU A 2 -5.08 -6.94 3.17
N PRO A 3 -4.15 -6.06 2.77
CA PRO A 3 -4.44 -5.06 1.77
C PRO A 3 -4.62 -5.71 0.39
N THR A 4 -5.48 -5.11 -0.42
CA THR A 4 -5.86 -5.61 -1.74
C THR A 4 -5.85 -4.52 -2.79
N ILE A 5 -5.72 -4.86 -4.06
CA ILE A 5 -5.95 -3.96 -5.18
C ILE A 5 -6.96 -4.61 -6.13
N TYR A 6 -8.07 -3.92 -6.43
CA TYR A 6 -9.19 -4.51 -7.19
C TYR A 6 -9.69 -5.86 -6.63
N GLY A 7 -9.61 -6.04 -5.30
CA GLY A 7 -9.98 -7.28 -4.61
C GLY A 7 -8.94 -8.41 -4.69
N MET A 8 -7.77 -8.17 -5.29
CA MET A 8 -6.65 -9.10 -5.30
C MET A 8 -5.70 -8.79 -4.15
N GLU A 9 -5.26 -9.80 -3.41
CA GLU A 9 -4.28 -9.64 -2.33
C GLU A 9 -2.96 -9.06 -2.85
N LEU A 10 -2.44 -8.04 -2.17
CA LEU A 10 -1.18 -7.40 -2.51
C LEU A 10 0.00 -8.24 -2.01
N VAL A 11 0.99 -8.43 -2.89
CA VAL A 11 2.23 -9.17 -2.59
C VAL A 11 3.44 -8.36 -3.03
N LEU A 12 4.62 -8.66 -2.45
CA LEU A 12 5.87 -7.99 -2.82
C LEU A 12 6.20 -8.19 -4.30
N GLY A 13 6.69 -7.13 -4.95
CA GLY A 13 7.02 -7.09 -6.37
C GLY A 13 5.81 -7.04 -7.31
N MET A 14 4.58 -6.94 -6.78
CA MET A 14 3.39 -6.69 -7.60
C MET A 14 3.43 -5.27 -8.14
N GLU A 15 3.15 -5.11 -9.42
CA GLU A 15 3.00 -3.80 -10.05
C GLU A 15 1.63 -3.20 -9.75
N ILE A 16 1.62 -1.93 -9.35
CA ILE A 16 0.43 -1.11 -9.10
C ILE A 16 0.32 -0.09 -10.23
N GLU A 17 -0.35 -0.50 -11.31
CA GLU A 17 -0.68 0.37 -12.43
C GLU A 17 -1.91 1.23 -12.06
N ASP A 18 -1.67 2.43 -11.54
CA ASP A 18 -2.67 3.49 -11.29
C ASP A 18 -3.75 3.22 -10.23
N GLY A 19 -3.71 2.09 -9.52
CA GLY A 19 -4.63 1.79 -8.42
C GLY A 19 -4.16 2.30 -7.06
N VAL A 20 -5.10 2.71 -6.21
CA VAL A 20 -4.85 2.89 -4.77
C VAL A 20 -5.18 1.57 -4.08
N PRO A 21 -4.26 1.02 -3.25
CA PRO A 21 -4.56 -0.14 -2.42
C PRO A 21 -5.79 0.09 -1.53
N ASP A 22 -6.64 -0.92 -1.42
CA ASP A 22 -7.75 -1.00 -0.48
C ASP A 22 -7.37 -1.82 0.74
N CYS A 23 -7.84 -1.44 1.91
CA CYS A 23 -7.73 -2.26 3.11
C CYS A 23 -8.94 -2.01 4.01
N HIS A 24 -9.54 -3.07 4.55
CA HIS A 24 -10.82 -3.00 5.28
C HIS A 24 -12.00 -2.51 4.42
N GLY A 25 -11.92 -2.69 3.09
CA GLY A 25 -12.97 -2.25 2.16
C GLY A 25 -12.99 -0.74 1.90
N GLU A 26 -11.91 -0.03 2.26
CA GLU A 26 -11.72 1.39 2.02
C GLU A 26 -10.37 1.64 1.35
N GLU A 27 -10.31 2.65 0.47
CA GLU A 27 -9.05 3.09 -0.14
C GLU A 27 -8.07 3.57 0.93
N MET A 28 -6.83 3.08 0.86
CA MET A 28 -5.76 3.51 1.74
C MET A 28 -5.38 4.97 1.45
N LYS A 29 -4.90 5.67 2.47
CA LYS A 29 -4.43 7.05 2.33
C LYS A 29 -3.11 7.07 1.56
N ASP A 30 -3.06 7.78 0.44
CA ASP A 30 -1.81 8.16 -0.22
C ASP A 30 -1.09 9.23 0.63
N GLU A 31 0.11 8.91 1.12
CA GLU A 31 0.99 9.86 1.81
C GLU A 31 1.81 10.70 0.84
N GLY A 32 1.73 10.40 -0.46
CA GLY A 32 2.46 11.05 -1.54
C GLY A 32 3.73 10.28 -1.92
N THR A 33 4.48 10.90 -2.83
CA THR A 33 5.76 10.39 -3.33
C THR A 33 6.92 11.08 -2.62
N ASP A 34 7.93 10.31 -2.24
CA ASP A 34 9.10 10.80 -1.56
C ASP A 34 10.17 11.36 -2.54
N ARG A 35 11.39 11.62 -2.04
CA ARG A 35 12.48 12.18 -2.87
C ARG A 35 13.11 11.18 -3.85
N TYR A 36 12.88 9.88 -3.63
CA TYR A 36 13.40 8.79 -4.45
C TYR A 36 12.39 8.36 -5.52
N GLY A 37 11.13 8.77 -5.39
CA GLY A 37 10.06 8.36 -6.29
C GLY A 37 9.15 7.31 -5.66
N ASP A 38 9.45 6.89 -4.44
CA ASP A 38 8.69 5.87 -3.72
C ASP A 38 7.39 6.47 -3.19
N ARG A 39 6.27 5.77 -3.37
CA ARG A 39 4.95 6.15 -2.88
C ARG A 39 4.56 5.31 -1.67
N THR A 40 3.94 5.95 -0.68
CA THR A 40 3.50 5.27 0.55
C THR A 40 1.99 5.34 0.72
N TYR A 41 1.35 4.20 0.97
CA TYR A 41 -0.07 4.08 1.25
C TYR A 41 -0.31 3.59 2.69
N THR A 42 -1.20 4.25 3.43
CA THR A 42 -1.52 3.88 4.83
C THR A 42 -3.01 3.61 5.02
N CYS A 43 -3.36 2.43 5.51
CA CYS A 43 -4.71 2.11 5.94
C CYS A 43 -5.04 2.88 7.22
N ARG A 44 -6.10 3.68 7.19
CA ARG A 44 -6.51 4.49 8.35
C ARG A 44 -7.13 3.65 9.47
N THR A 45 -7.60 2.45 9.15
CA THR A 45 -8.35 1.57 10.06
C THR A 45 -7.42 0.70 10.90
N CYS A 46 -6.50 -0.03 10.27
CA CYS A 46 -5.56 -0.91 10.97
C CYS A 46 -4.12 -0.39 11.04
N GLY A 47 -3.79 0.68 10.30
CA GLY A 47 -2.44 1.23 10.26
C GLY A 47 -1.45 0.44 9.40
N THR A 48 -1.92 -0.47 8.54
CA THR A 48 -1.07 -1.13 7.54
C THR A 48 -0.48 -0.10 6.58
N VAL A 49 0.80 -0.24 6.26
CA VAL A 49 1.57 0.63 5.38
C VAL A 49 2.08 -0.20 4.20
N ILE A 50 1.95 0.33 2.99
CA ILE A 50 2.47 -0.24 1.76
C ILE A 50 3.41 0.80 1.13
N GLU A 51 4.63 0.38 0.85
CA GLU A 51 5.62 1.17 0.11
C GLU A 51 5.72 0.61 -1.30
N VAL A 52 5.66 1.50 -2.27
CA VAL A 52 5.72 1.21 -3.70
C VAL A 52 6.88 2.01 -4.27
N ASP A 53 7.79 1.37 -5.00
CA ASP A 53 8.94 2.06 -5.57
C ASP A 53 8.58 2.93 -6.80
N ASP A 54 9.58 3.64 -7.34
CA ASP A 54 9.40 4.55 -8.48
C ASP A 54 8.91 3.87 -9.77
N LEU A 55 9.09 2.55 -9.89
CA LEU A 55 8.59 1.73 -10.99
C LEU A 55 7.16 1.22 -10.75
N GLY A 56 6.56 1.52 -9.61
CA GLY A 56 5.22 1.07 -9.26
C GLY A 56 5.17 -0.33 -8.66
N LEU A 57 6.29 -0.92 -8.25
CA LEU A 57 6.28 -2.26 -7.62
C LEU A 57 6.18 -2.16 -6.11
N VAL A 58 5.47 -3.09 -5.49
CA VAL A 58 5.37 -3.17 -4.02
C VAL A 58 6.72 -3.58 -3.43
N ASP A 59 7.41 -2.65 -2.77
CA ASP A 59 8.70 -2.89 -2.11
C ASP A 59 8.51 -3.45 -0.69
N ALA A 60 7.52 -2.94 0.05
CA ALA A 60 7.24 -3.39 1.41
C ALA A 60 5.77 -3.32 1.81
N ILE A 61 5.35 -4.27 2.66
CA ILE A 61 4.05 -4.29 3.33
C ILE A 61 4.31 -4.45 4.83
N ARG A 62 3.87 -3.49 5.63
CA ARG A 62 4.09 -3.44 7.08
C ARG A 62 2.76 -3.26 7.80
N GLU A 63 2.41 -4.17 8.68
CA GLU A 63 1.28 -3.97 9.59
C GLU A 63 1.76 -3.24 10.85
N LYS A 64 1.06 -2.18 11.29
CA LYS A 64 1.28 -1.69 12.65
C LYS A 64 0.91 -2.84 13.58
N ALA A 65 1.88 -3.35 14.33
CA ALA A 65 1.57 -4.22 15.47
C ALA A 65 0.61 -3.43 16.37
N ALA A 66 -0.66 -3.84 16.40
CA ALA A 66 -1.66 -3.28 17.28
C ALA A 66 -1.08 -3.33 18.69
N SER A 67 -0.76 -2.15 19.24
CA SER A 67 -0.32 -1.99 20.62
C SER A 67 -1.51 -2.07 21.55
#